data_AF-A0A2H6A8B1-F1
#
_entry.id   AF-A0A2H6A8B1-F1
#
_cell.length_a   1.000
_cell.length_b   1.000
_cell.length_c   1.000
_cell.angle_alpha   90.00
_cell.angle_beta   90.00
_cell.angle_gamma   90.00
#
_symmetry.space_group_name_H-M   'P 1'
#
loop_
_entity.id
_entity.type
_entity.pdbx_description
1 polymer ?
#
loop_
_entity_poly.entity_id
_entity_poly.type
_entity_poly.pdbx_seq_one_letter_code
_entity_poly.pdbx_strand_id
1 'polypeptide(L)'
;MRKLEKIFPKNYFWISIEGTDAVGKTSLLNEIGTFLRNQRKINFAIIKEFSNSALGYLIQEIIKEKKFFSLENKIPRPLSETLILCADFIYQFEKLLFEYSKTKKTIDYF
;
A
#
# COMPACT_ATOMS: atom_id res chain seq x y z
N MET A 1 12.10 -1.84 -28.10
CA MET A 1 11.11 -2.33 -27.10
C MET A 1 11.84 -2.69 -25.82
N ARG A 2 11.64 -1.93 -24.73
CA ARG A 2 12.10 -2.36 -23.40
C ARG A 2 11.29 -3.62 -23.04
N LYS A 3 11.97 -4.73 -22.75
CA LYS A 3 11.30 -5.88 -22.12
C LYS A 3 10.64 -5.35 -20.85
N LEU A 4 9.32 -5.36 -20.81
CA LEU A 4 8.58 -5.27 -19.56
C LEU A 4 8.93 -6.54 -18.77
N GLU A 5 10.06 -6.50 -18.08
CA GLU A 5 10.36 -7.47 -17.05
C GLU A 5 9.14 -7.55 -16.14
N LYS A 6 8.69 -8.78 -15.87
CA LYS A 6 7.45 -9.04 -15.13
C LYS A 6 7.41 -8.14 -13.89
N ILE A 7 6.46 -7.20 -13.88
CA ILE A 7 6.24 -6.22 -12.80
C ILE A 7 6.04 -6.94 -11.45
N PHE A 8 5.55 -8.19 -11.49
CA PHE A 8 5.36 -9.04 -10.33
C PHE A 8 6.39 -10.18 -10.26
N PRO A 9 7.02 -10.42 -9.09
CA PRO A 9 7.90 -11.57 -8.86
C PRO A 9 7.16 -12.90 -9.10
N LYS A 10 7.88 -13.93 -9.54
CA LYS A 10 7.29 -15.24 -9.94
C LYS A 10 6.57 -16.01 -8.81
N ASN A 11 6.67 -15.60 -7.54
CA ASN A 11 6.00 -16.20 -6.38
C ASN A 11 5.45 -15.11 -5.44
N TYR A 12 4.62 -14.21 -5.97
CA TYR A 12 3.99 -13.13 -5.21
C TYR A 12 2.61 -13.56 -4.68
N PHE A 13 2.32 -13.27 -3.41
CA PHE A 13 1.01 -13.48 -2.81
C PHE A 13 0.47 -12.15 -2.27
N TRP A 14 -0.73 -11.77 -2.68
CA TRP A 14 -1.42 -10.56 -2.22
C TRP A 14 -2.48 -10.95 -1.20
N ILE A 15 -2.49 -10.25 -0.06
CA ILE A 15 -3.51 -10.42 0.98
C ILE A 15 -4.16 -9.06 1.21
N SER A 16 -5.47 -8.99 1.01
CA SER A 16 -6.32 -7.86 1.39
C SER A 16 -7.11 -8.22 2.64
N ILE A 17 -7.22 -7.29 3.59
CA ILE A 17 -8.07 -7.44 4.77
C ILE A 17 -9.17 -6.39 4.68
N GLU A 18 -10.38 -6.84 4.34
CA GLU A 18 -11.55 -5.99 4.13
C GLU A 18 -12.55 -6.14 5.28
N GLY A 19 -13.28 -5.06 5.58
CA GLY A 19 -14.28 -5.05 6.65
C GLY A 19 -14.68 -3.63 7.04
N THR A 20 -15.70 -3.51 7.89
CA THR A 20 -16.20 -2.21 8.40
C THR A 20 -15.14 -1.50 9.25
N ASP A 21 -15.32 -0.20 9.45
CA ASP A 21 -14.38 0.59 10.26
C ASP A 21 -14.35 0.14 11.72
N ALA A 22 -13.20 0.35 12.37
CA ALA A 22 -12.95 0.03 13.77
C ALA A 22 -13.05 -1.47 14.18
N VAL A 23 -13.06 -2.42 13.23
CA VAL A 23 -13.05 -3.87 13.56
C VAL A 23 -11.66 -4.47 13.82
N GLY A 24 -10.64 -3.64 14.06
CA GLY A 24 -9.30 -4.12 14.40
C GLY A 24 -8.44 -4.59 13.21
N LYS A 25 -8.81 -4.25 11.96
CA LYS A 25 -8.04 -4.61 10.73
C LYS A 25 -6.56 -4.22 10.83
N THR A 26 -6.28 -3.01 11.34
CA THR A 26 -4.92 -2.51 11.55
C THR A 26 -4.15 -3.33 12.58
N SER A 27 -4.82 -3.74 13.67
CA SER A 27 -4.23 -4.60 14.69
C SER A 27 -3.89 -5.97 14.12
N LEU A 28 -4.82 -6.59 13.38
CA LEU A 28 -4.60 -7.87 12.70
C LEU A 28 -3.44 -7.79 11.70
N LEU A 29 -3.36 -6.72 10.91
CA LEU A 29 -2.25 -6.52 9.97
C LEU A 29 -0.89 -6.41 10.69
N ASN A 30 -0.86 -5.74 11.85
CA ASN A 30 0.36 -5.64 12.67
C ASN A 30 0.75 -6.99 13.28
N GLU A 31 -0.21 -7.81 13.70
CA GLU A 31 0.02 -9.17 14.21
C GLU A 31 0.57 -10.08 13.12
N ILE A 32 -0.05 -10.07 11.93
CA ILE A 32 0.43 -10.80 10.75
C ILE A 32 1.85 -10.34 10.40
N GLY A 33 2.11 -9.03 10.42
CA GLY A 33 3.44 -8.47 10.19
C GLY A 33 4.47 -8.96 11.20
N THR A 34 4.11 -9.03 12.47
CA THR A 34 4.99 -9.53 13.54
C THR A 34 5.25 -11.02 13.37
N PHE A 35 4.21 -11.80 13.07
CA PHE A 35 4.34 -13.23 12.78
C PHE A 35 5.27 -13.49 11.59
N LEU A 36 5.07 -12.79 10.46
CA LEU A 36 5.89 -12.96 9.26
C LEU A 36 7.35 -12.53 9.47
N ARG A 37 7.61 -11.47 10.23
CA ARG A 37 9.00 -11.08 10.62
C ARG A 37 9.73 -12.19 11.35
N ASN A 38 9.02 -12.98 12.16
CA ASN A 38 9.60 -14.10 12.89
C ASN A 38 9.87 -15.32 11.97
N GLN A 39 9.19 -15.41 10.82
CA GLN A 39 9.44 -16.42 9.79
C GLN A 39 10.62 -15.96 8.91
N ARG A 40 11.87 -16.19 9.36
CA ARG A 40 13.15 -15.77 8.70
C ARG A 40 13.33 -16.12 7.20
N LYS A 41 12.36 -16.77 6.56
CA LYS A 41 12.39 -17.23 5.16
C LYS A 41 11.45 -16.46 4.23
N ILE A 42 10.64 -15.53 4.74
CA ILE A 42 9.64 -14.81 3.94
C ILE A 42 10.03 -13.32 3.85
N ASN A 43 10.31 -12.86 2.64
CA ASN A 43 10.40 -11.44 2.35
C ASN A 43 8.99 -10.91 2.12
N PHE A 44 8.55 -9.96 2.94
CA PHE A 44 7.23 -9.34 2.83
C PHE A 44 7.34 -7.84 3.05
N ALA A 45 6.36 -7.11 2.51
CA ALA A 45 6.17 -5.69 2.74
C ALA A 45 4.72 -5.46 3.15
N ILE A 46 4.52 -4.50 4.06
CA ILE A 46 3.19 -4.04 4.45
C ILE A 46 2.96 -2.69 3.81
N ILE A 47 1.95 -2.60 2.96
CA ILE A 47 1.45 -1.33 2.45
C ILE A 47 0.33 -0.91 3.40
N LYS A 48 0.50 0.26 4.01
CA LYS A 48 -0.52 0.83 4.91
C LYS A 48 -1.60 1.50 4.07
N GLU A 49 -2.77 1.67 4.67
CA GLU A 49 -3.92 2.34 4.05
C GLU A 49 -3.54 3.72 3.48
N PHE A 50 -2.71 4.48 4.20
CA PHE A 50 -2.17 5.76 3.74
C PHE A 50 -0.65 5.82 3.95
N SER A 51 0.05 6.42 2.99
CA SER A 51 1.47 6.70 3.10
C SER A 51 1.77 7.87 4.05
N ASN A 52 3.04 8.01 4.44
CA ASN A 52 3.56 9.20 5.13
C ASN A 52 4.04 10.29 4.15
N SER A 53 3.53 10.31 2.91
CA SER A 53 3.85 11.36 1.94
C SER A 53 2.87 12.52 2.06
N ALA A 54 3.18 13.65 1.39
CA ALA A 54 2.24 14.78 1.29
C ALA A 54 0.87 14.34 0.73
N LEU A 55 0.83 13.39 -0.21
CA LEU A 55 -0.41 12.83 -0.74
C LEU A 55 -1.15 12.02 0.32
N GLY A 56 -0.44 11.15 1.05
CA GLY A 56 -1.03 10.36 2.13
C GLY A 56 -1.57 11.22 3.28
N TYR A 57 -0.89 12.31 3.62
CA TYR A 57 -1.38 13.29 4.61
C TYR A 57 -2.63 14.02 4.11
N LEU A 58 -2.64 14.47 2.86
CA LEU A 58 -3.81 15.11 2.24
C LEU A 58 -5.05 14.21 2.31
N ILE A 59 -4.90 12.91 2.00
CA ILE A 59 -5.99 11.93 2.09
C ILE A 59 -6.50 11.82 3.53
N GLN A 60 -5.60 11.69 4.50
CA GLN A 60 -5.96 11.61 5.91
C GLN A 60 -6.70 12.86 6.39
N GLU A 61 -6.30 14.05 5.94
CA GLU A 61 -7.01 15.30 6.24
C GLU A 61 -8.41 15.30 5.65
N ILE A 62 -8.57 14.91 4.37
CA ILE A 62 -9.88 14.79 3.71
C ILE A 62 -10.80 13.83 4.48
N ILE A 63 -10.29 12.68 4.95
CA ILE A 63 -11.06 11.72 5.77
C ILE A 63 -11.44 12.32 7.12
N LYS A 64 -10.48 12.93 7.83
CA LYS A 64 -10.70 13.51 9.17
C LYS A 64 -11.74 14.61 9.15
N GLU A 65 -11.74 15.43 8.10
CA GLU A 65 -12.74 16.47 7.90
C GLU A 65 -14.10 15.91 7.45
N LYS A 66 -14.24 14.58 7.33
CA LYS A 66 -15.39 13.88 6.73
C LYS A 66 -15.74 14.40 5.33
N LYS A 67 -14.73 14.90 4.62
CA LYS A 67 -14.84 15.46 3.26
C LYS A 67 -14.60 14.42 2.18
N PHE A 68 -14.64 13.12 2.50
CA PHE A 68 -14.98 12.16 1.46
C PHE A 68 -16.39 12.53 0.98
N PHE A 69 -16.43 13.18 -0.17
CA PHE A 69 -17.55 13.63 -0.99
C PHE A 69 -18.60 12.54 -1.24
N SER A 70 -18.28 11.25 -1.07
CA SER A 70 -19.28 10.17 -1.01
C SER A 70 -20.22 10.22 0.22
N LEU A 71 -19.95 11.09 1.20
CA LEU A 71 -20.84 11.38 2.34
C LEU A 71 -21.67 12.68 2.16
N GLU A 72 -21.44 13.45 1.08
CA GLU A 72 -22.21 14.65 0.77
C GLU A 72 -23.21 14.39 -0.37
N ASN A 73 -24.50 14.49 -0.08
CA ASN A 73 -25.61 14.21 -1.01
C ASN A 73 -25.66 15.07 -2.30
N LYS A 74 -24.71 15.98 -2.54
CA LYS A 74 -24.83 17.04 -3.56
C LYS A 74 -23.77 17.02 -4.66
N ILE A 75 -22.68 16.25 -4.55
CA ILE A 75 -21.65 16.19 -5.63
C ILE A 75 -21.10 14.77 -5.78
N PRO A 76 -21.32 14.08 -6.92
CA PRO A 76 -20.76 12.76 -7.16
C PRO A 76 -19.29 12.88 -7.56
N ARG A 77 -18.37 12.82 -6.57
CA ARG A 77 -16.92 12.70 -6.80
C ARG A 77 -16.27 11.35 -6.44
N PRO A 78 -16.98 10.20 -6.42
CA PRO A 78 -16.41 8.93 -5.97
C PRO A 78 -15.24 8.45 -6.85
N LEU A 79 -15.22 8.83 -8.14
CA LEU A 79 -14.12 8.50 -9.05
C LEU A 79 -12.83 9.23 -8.65
N SER A 80 -12.87 10.53 -8.41
CA SER A 80 -11.66 11.28 -8.01
C SER A 80 -11.11 10.82 -6.66
N GLU A 81 -11.98 10.44 -5.73
CA GLU A 81 -11.57 9.87 -4.43
C GLU A 81 -10.84 8.55 -4.62
N THR A 82 -11.42 7.66 -5.42
CA THR A 82 -10.81 6.38 -5.75
C THR A 82 -9.46 6.59 -6.44
N LEU A 83 -9.38 7.53 -7.38
CA LEU A 83 -8.12 7.84 -8.08
C LEU A 83 -7.05 8.38 -7.15
N ILE A 84 -7.41 9.20 -6.16
CA ILE A 84 -6.47 9.71 -5.16
C ILE A 84 -5.93 8.57 -4.27
N LEU A 85 -6.80 7.67 -3.83
CA LEU A 85 -6.40 6.48 -3.06
C LEU A 85 -5.49 5.56 -3.89
N CYS A 86 -5.85 5.30 -5.15
CA CYS A 86 -5.03 4.53 -6.08
C CYS A 86 -3.66 5.20 -6.30
N ALA A 87 -3.61 6.53 -6.39
CA ALA A 87 -2.34 7.25 -6.57
C ALA A 87 -1.40 7.06 -5.37
N ASP A 88 -1.92 7.13 -4.14
CA ASP A 88 -1.11 6.89 -2.94
C ASP A 88 -0.62 5.44 -2.88
N PHE A 89 -1.49 4.48 -3.23
CA PHE A 89 -1.12 3.07 -3.33
C PHE A 89 0.01 2.83 -4.34
N ILE A 90 -0.13 3.35 -5.57
CA ILE A 90 0.88 3.20 -6.62
C ILE A 90 2.21 3.81 -6.17
N TYR A 91 2.19 4.99 -5.55
CA TYR A 91 3.39 5.61 -4.99
C TYR A 91 4.09 4.71 -3.95
N GLN A 92 3.33 4.13 -3.00
CA GLN A 92 3.89 3.20 -2.01
C GLN A 92 4.48 1.95 -2.69
N PHE A 93 3.79 1.41 -3.69
CA PHE A 93 4.21 0.21 -4.41
C PHE A 93 5.49 0.43 -5.23
N GLU A 94 5.59 1.54 -5.96
CA GLU A 94 6.80 1.90 -6.71
C GLU A 94 8.01 2.07 -5.80
N LYS A 95 7.82 2.70 -4.64
CA LYS A 95 8.88 2.85 -3.64
C LYS A 95 9.39 1.48 -3.15
N LEU A 96 8.48 0.55 -2.87
CA LEU A 96 8.84 -0.81 -2.46
C LEU A 96 9.61 -1.56 -3.55
N LEU A 97 9.16 -1.48 -4.80
CA LEU A 97 9.86 -2.08 -5.93
C LEU A 97 11.27 -1.51 -6.11
N PHE A 98 11.43 -0.20 -5.94
CA PHE A 98 12.73 0.45 -6.00
C PHE A 98 13.68 -0.03 -4.90
N GLU A 99 13.22 -0.11 -3.65
CA GLU A 99 13.99 -0.64 -2.52
C GLU A 99 14.39 -2.12 -2.73
N TYR A 100 13.48 -2.93 -3.26
CA TYR A 100 13.75 -4.32 -3.62
C TYR A 100 14.77 -4.45 -4.77
N SER A 101 14.72 -3.54 -5.75
CA SER A 101 15.70 -3.51 -6.85
C SER A 101 17.11 -3.15 -6.38
N LYS A 102 17.24 -2.29 -5.36
CA LYS A 102 18.53 -1.93 -4.76
C LYS A 102 19.16 -3.10 -4.03
N THR A 103 18.38 -3.83 -3.22
CA THR A 103 18.87 -4.99 -2.46
C THR A 103 19.32 -6.15 -3.33
N LYS A 104 18.74 -6.32 -4.53
CA LYS A 104 19.25 -7.29 -5.52
C LYS A 104 20.59 -6.90 -6.15
N LYS A 105 20.89 -5.61 -6.28
CA LYS A 105 22.18 -5.13 -6.82
C LYS A 105 23.33 -5.26 -5.83
N THR A 106 23.07 -5.40 -4.54
CA THR A 106 24.12 -5.52 -3.51
C THR A 106 24.61 -6.96 -3.27
N ILE A 107 24.10 -7.95 -4.00
CA ILE A 107 24.62 -9.31 -4.00
C ILE A 107 25.61 -9.42 -5.17
N ASP A 108 26.69 -8.63 -5.10
CA ASP A 108 27.88 -8.92 -5.88
C ASP A 108 28.64 -10.02 -5.15
N TYR A 109 28.81 -11.15 -5.83
CA TYR A 109 29.56 -12.30 -5.36
C TYR A 109 31.01 -11.89 -5.07
N PHE A 110 31.43 -12.01 -3.81
CA PHE A 110 32.84 -12.23 -3.45
C PHE A 110 33.07 -13.73 -3.28
#